data_AF-A0A832MI75-F1
#
_entry.id   AF-A0A832MI75-F1
#
_cell.length_a   1.000
_cell.length_b   1.000
_cell.length_c   1.000
_cell.angle_alpha   90.00
_cell.angle_beta   90.00
_cell.angle_gamma   90.00
#
_symmetry.space_group_name_H-M   'P 1'
#
loop_
_entity.id
_entity.type
_entity.pdbx_description
1 polymer ?
#
loop_
_entity_poly.entity_id
_entity_poly.type
_entity_poly.pdbx_seq_one_letter_code
_entity_poly.pdbx_strand_id
1 'polypeptide(L)'
;GFIIEAGHVYGNHGGGWVCLDLKTGEKKWGERGVGKGSICWADGMLYLFGENGGQAALATCSPTNLEIKGRVKVEGQGPSWAHPVVADGRLYLRYDDTLYCFDVKAK
;
A
#
# COMPACT_ATOMS: atom_id res chain seq x y z
N GLY A 1 5.19 -7.06 -0.16
CA GLY A 1 6.43 -6.54 0.46
C GLY A 1 6.16 -6.05 1.87
N PHE A 2 7.20 -5.55 2.52
CA PHE A 2 7.14 -4.82 3.78
C PHE A 2 7.98 -3.56 3.69
N ILE A 3 7.62 -2.54 4.46
CA ILE A 3 8.33 -1.27 4.60
C ILE A 3 8.74 -1.16 6.07
N ILE A 4 9.97 -0.73 6.32
CA ILE A 4 10.45 -0.41 7.65
C ILE A 4 10.59 1.10 7.73
N GLU A 5 9.87 1.72 8.66
CA GLU A 5 9.88 3.18 8.85
C GLU A 5 9.77 3.49 10.35
N ALA A 6 10.59 4.42 10.84
CA ALA A 6 10.57 4.88 12.24
C ALA A 6 10.42 3.77 13.30
N GLY A 7 11.17 2.66 13.16
CA GLY A 7 11.16 1.55 14.12
C GLY A 7 9.96 0.59 14.03
N HIS A 8 9.17 0.68 12.96
CA HIS A 8 8.00 -0.16 12.75
C HIS A 8 8.06 -0.86 11.39
N VAL A 9 7.45 -2.04 11.30
CA VAL A 9 7.30 -2.82 10.05
C VAL A 9 5.85 -2.70 9.58
N TYR A 10 5.66 -2.16 8.38
CA TYR A 10 4.37 -2.07 7.70
C TYR A 10 4.32 -3.09 6.58
N GLY A 11 3.28 -3.91 6.52
CA GLY A 11 3.19 -4.93 5.49
C GLY A 11 1.80 -5.53 5.37
N ASN A 12 1.70 -6.61 4.62
CA ASN A 12 0.46 -7.34 4.43
C ASN A 12 0.68 -8.83 4.74
N HIS A 13 -0.23 -9.42 5.49
CA HIS A 13 -0.33 -10.88 5.64
C HIS A 13 -1.79 -11.25 5.40
N GLY A 14 -2.09 -12.12 4.42
CA GLY A 14 -3.37 -12.79 4.14
C GLY A 14 -4.71 -12.08 4.48
N GLY A 15 -4.96 -11.78 5.76
CA GLY A 15 -6.11 -11.05 6.28
C GLY A 15 -6.06 -9.52 6.19
N GLY A 16 -4.94 -8.90 5.82
CA GLY A 16 -4.86 -7.44 5.61
C GLY A 16 -3.50 -6.83 5.89
N TRP A 17 -3.52 -5.53 6.13
CA TRP A 17 -2.37 -4.70 6.46
C TRP A 17 -2.06 -4.78 7.94
N VAL A 18 -0.78 -4.75 8.29
CA VAL A 18 -0.32 -4.78 9.67
C VAL A 18 0.82 -3.80 9.91
N CYS A 19 0.91 -3.36 11.16
CA CYS A 19 2.09 -2.71 11.72
C CYS A 19 2.61 -3.54 12.89
N LEU A 20 3.90 -3.82 12.88
CA LEU A 20 4.62 -4.47 13.97
C LEU A 20 5.68 -3.50 14.53
N ASP A 21 5.96 -3.58 15.83
CA ASP A 21 7.19 -3.04 16.38
C ASP A 21 8.38 -3.82 15.81
N LEU A 22 9.37 -3.14 15.25
CA LEU A 22 10.51 -3.78 14.60
C LEU A 22 11.39 -4.56 15.58
N LYS A 23 11.50 -4.07 16.82
CA LYS A 23 12.42 -4.62 17.82
C LYS A 23 11.80 -5.82 18.53
N THR A 24 10.52 -5.74 18.87
CA THR A 24 9.83 -6.77 19.66
C THR A 24 9.02 -7.75 18.80
N GLY A 25 8.67 -7.37 17.57
CA GLY A 25 7.73 -8.12 16.73
C GLY A 25 6.27 -8.00 17.20
N GLU A 26 5.99 -7.18 18.21
CA GLU A 26 4.64 -6.97 18.72
C GLU A 26 3.75 -6.35 17.65
N LYS A 27 2.58 -6.94 17.41
CA LYS A 27 1.59 -6.38 16.50
C LYS A 27 0.93 -5.14 17.12
N LYS A 28 1.18 -3.97 16.55
CA LYS A 28 0.54 -2.71 16.95
C LYS A 28 -0.90 -2.63 16.46
N TRP A 29 -1.14 -3.00 15.21
CA TRP A 29 -2.48 -3.06 14.63
C TRP A 29 -2.54 -4.01 13.43
N GLY A 30 -3.78 -4.37 13.05
CA GLY A 30 -4.07 -5.12 11.83
C GLY A 30 -5.44 -4.74 11.27
N GLU A 31 -5.50 -4.35 10.00
CA GLU A 31 -6.69 -3.80 9.36
C GLU A 31 -6.83 -4.25 7.90
N ARG A 32 -8.08 -4.38 7.42
CA ARG A 32 -8.33 -4.92 6.07
C ARG A 32 -7.88 -3.96 4.95
N GLY A 33 -8.03 -2.64 5.12
CA GLY A 33 -7.62 -1.63 4.14
C GLY A 33 -8.18 -1.86 2.72
N VAL A 34 -7.29 -2.06 1.74
CA VAL A 34 -7.61 -2.46 0.35
C VAL A 34 -7.57 -3.97 0.11
N GLY A 35 -7.55 -4.77 1.18
CA GLY A 35 -7.39 -6.22 1.14
C GLY A 35 -5.93 -6.66 1.14
N LYS A 36 -5.71 -7.95 0.87
CA LYS A 36 -4.37 -8.51 0.64
C LYS A 36 -3.73 -7.80 -0.54
N GLY A 37 -2.44 -7.47 -0.46
CA GLY A 37 -1.84 -6.64 -1.48
C GLY A 37 -0.33 -6.43 -1.37
N SER A 38 0.18 -5.62 -2.29
CA SER A 38 1.56 -5.17 -2.40
C SER A 38 1.69 -3.69 -1.97
N ILE A 39 2.90 -3.28 -1.60
CA ILE A 39 3.15 -1.99 -0.97
C ILE A 39 4.39 -1.31 -1.57
N CYS A 40 4.35 0.01 -1.62
CA CYS A 40 5.49 0.89 -1.92
C CYS A 40 5.50 2.03 -0.93
N TRP A 41 6.69 2.59 -0.67
CA TRP A 41 6.86 3.77 0.15
C TRP A 41 7.49 4.87 -0.70
N ALA A 42 6.93 6.06 -0.63
CA ALA A 42 7.51 7.27 -1.21
C ALA A 42 6.99 8.50 -0.46
N ASP A 43 7.84 9.50 -0.25
CA ASP A 43 7.49 10.77 0.41
C ASP A 43 6.78 10.58 1.77
N GLY A 44 7.24 9.60 2.57
CA GLY A 44 6.68 9.34 3.91
C GLY A 44 5.33 8.62 3.90
N MET A 45 4.82 8.25 2.74
CA MET A 45 3.49 7.65 2.57
C MET A 45 3.58 6.23 2.03
N LEU A 46 2.62 5.40 2.44
CA LEU A 46 2.42 4.05 1.97
C LEU A 46 1.43 4.03 0.80
N TYR A 47 1.89 3.52 -0.33
CA TYR A 47 1.07 3.21 -1.49
C TYR A 47 0.68 1.74 -1.43
N LEU A 48 -0.58 1.49 -1.12
CA LEU A 48 -1.16 0.17 -0.95
C LEU A 48 -1.89 -0.23 -2.21
N PHE A 49 -1.62 -1.44 -2.73
CA PHE A 49 -2.33 -1.96 -3.89
C PHE A 49 -2.89 -3.34 -3.61
N GLY A 50 -4.21 -3.44 -3.63
CA GLY A 50 -4.95 -4.67 -3.36
C GLY A 50 -4.86 -5.66 -4.51
N GLU A 51 -4.89 -6.94 -4.16
CA GLU A 51 -4.83 -8.05 -5.10
C GLU A 51 -6.05 -8.05 -6.03
N ASN A 52 -7.23 -7.65 -5.54
CA ASN A 52 -8.49 -7.80 -6.26
C ASN A 52 -9.26 -6.48 -6.40
N GLY A 53 -9.98 -6.37 -7.52
CA GLY A 53 -10.89 -5.26 -7.81
C GLY A 53 -10.19 -3.93 -8.11
N GLY A 54 -8.89 -3.97 -8.46
CA GLY A 54 -8.11 -2.80 -8.85
C GLY A 54 -8.00 -1.72 -7.77
N GLN A 55 -8.12 -2.07 -6.49
CA GLN A 55 -8.19 -1.10 -5.40
C GLN A 55 -6.81 -0.65 -4.96
N ALA A 56 -6.57 0.66 -4.90
CA ALA A 56 -5.37 1.25 -4.32
C ALA A 56 -5.70 2.32 -3.28
N ALA A 57 -4.77 2.53 -2.34
CA ALA A 57 -4.91 3.56 -1.31
C ALA A 57 -3.57 4.20 -0.98
N LEU A 58 -3.62 5.47 -0.59
CA LEU A 58 -2.51 6.18 0.05
C LEU A 58 -2.77 6.19 1.56
N ALA A 59 -1.78 5.81 2.35
CA ALA A 59 -1.89 5.75 3.81
C ALA A 59 -0.63 6.30 4.50
N THR A 60 -0.75 6.72 5.75
CA THR A 60 0.42 7.14 6.54
C THR A 60 1.17 5.93 7.10
N CYS A 61 2.41 6.16 7.54
CA CYS A 61 3.16 5.21 8.35
C CYS A 61 2.77 5.32 9.84
N SER A 62 1.49 5.39 10.19
CA SER A 62 1.08 5.53 11.60
C SER A 62 1.23 4.20 12.37
N PRO A 63 1.90 4.18 13.53
CA PRO A 63 1.99 2.98 14.35
C PRO A 63 0.72 2.73 15.20
N THR A 64 -0.28 3.63 15.17
CA THR A 64 -1.50 3.49 15.98
C THR A 64 -2.66 2.83 15.23
N ASN A 65 -2.76 3.06 13.92
CA ASN A 65 -3.82 2.55 13.06
C ASN A 65 -3.46 2.71 11.58
N LEU A 66 -4.21 2.07 10.69
CA LEU A 66 -4.13 2.31 9.25
C LEU A 66 -4.90 3.58 8.86
N GLU A 67 -4.19 4.69 8.75
CA GLU A 67 -4.79 5.96 8.37
C GLU A 67 -4.71 6.19 6.85
N ILE A 68 -5.83 5.92 6.16
CA ILE A 68 -5.96 6.13 4.70
C ILE A 68 -6.24 7.61 4.40
N LYS A 69 -5.39 8.22 3.57
CA LYS A 69 -5.52 9.61 3.10
C LYS A 69 -6.22 9.73 1.74
N GLY A 70 -6.27 8.66 0.95
CA GLY A 70 -6.93 8.66 -0.35
C GLY A 70 -7.09 7.26 -0.92
N ARG A 71 -8.03 7.11 -1.87
CA ARG A 71 -8.28 5.85 -2.58
C ARG A 71 -8.43 6.12 -4.07
N VAL A 72 -8.00 5.15 -4.86
CA VAL A 72 -8.27 5.11 -6.30
C VAL A 72 -8.59 3.68 -6.69
N LYS A 73 -9.40 3.53 -7.74
CA LYS A 73 -9.70 2.24 -8.34
C LYS A 73 -9.28 2.27 -9.81
N VAL A 74 -8.66 1.20 -10.26
CA VAL A 74 -8.38 0.95 -11.68
C VAL A 74 -9.29 -0.17 -12.20
N GLU A 75 -9.56 -0.13 -13.50
CA GLU A 75 -10.36 -1.16 -14.17
C GLU A 75 -9.46 -2.34 -14.58
N GLY A 76 -10.07 -3.49 -14.84
CA GLY A 76 -9.37 -4.74 -15.17
C GLY A 76 -9.95 -5.93 -14.43
N GLN A 77 -9.45 -7.12 -14.75
CA GLN A 77 -9.94 -8.39 -14.20
C GLN A 77 -8.84 -9.16 -13.47
N GLY A 78 -9.27 -10.14 -12.66
CA GLY A 78 -8.38 -11.07 -11.99
C GLY A 78 -7.55 -10.47 -10.85
N PRO A 79 -6.65 -11.27 -10.26
CA PRO A 79 -5.77 -10.82 -9.20
C PRO A 79 -4.51 -10.10 -9.73
N SER A 80 -3.92 -9.23 -8.92
CA SER A 80 -2.58 -8.66 -9.17
C SER A 80 -1.65 -8.82 -7.96
N TRP A 81 -0.39 -9.14 -8.25
CA TRP A 81 0.70 -9.19 -7.28
C TRP A 81 1.84 -8.23 -7.63
N ALA A 82 1.63 -7.40 -8.66
CA ALA A 82 2.59 -6.37 -9.03
C ALA A 82 2.72 -5.37 -7.88
N HIS A 83 3.94 -4.96 -7.55
CA HIS A 83 4.15 -3.89 -6.57
C HIS A 83 3.83 -2.55 -7.22
N PRO A 84 3.12 -1.63 -6.52
CA PRO A 84 3.02 -0.25 -6.96
C PRO A 84 4.43 0.35 -7.03
N VAL A 85 4.66 1.28 -7.95
CA VAL A 85 5.94 2.01 -8.06
C VAL A 85 5.66 3.49 -8.13
N VAL A 86 6.40 4.27 -7.35
CA VAL A 86 6.38 5.74 -7.46
C VAL A 86 7.72 6.20 -8.02
N ALA A 87 7.69 6.94 -9.13
CA ALA A 87 8.88 7.49 -9.77
C ALA A 87 8.54 8.81 -10.48
N ASP A 88 9.41 9.82 -10.31
CA ASP A 88 9.21 11.19 -10.82
C ASP A 88 7.80 11.74 -10.50
N GLY A 89 7.35 11.53 -9.26
CA GLY A 89 6.05 11.97 -8.78
C GLY A 89 4.85 11.36 -9.51
N ARG A 90 5.04 10.20 -10.15
CA ARG A 90 3.96 9.42 -10.75
C ARG A 90 3.85 8.06 -10.07
N LEU A 91 2.62 7.64 -9.79
CA LEU A 91 2.29 6.29 -9.31
C LEU A 91 1.94 5.41 -10.52
N TYR A 92 2.62 4.27 -10.62
CA TYR A 92 2.37 3.25 -11.62
C TYR A 92 1.73 2.01 -10.97
N LEU A 93 0.60 1.58 -11.52
CA LEU A 93 -0.13 0.38 -11.09
C LEU A 93 -0.33 -0.55 -12.29
N ARG A 94 0.19 -1.78 -12.19
CA ARG A 94 -0.09 -2.82 -13.19
C ARG A 94 -1.25 -3.67 -12.70
N TYR A 95 -2.37 -3.62 -13.42
CA TYR A 95 -3.55 -4.43 -13.14
C TYR A 95 -4.03 -5.09 -14.42
N ASP A 96 -4.30 -6.39 -14.36
CA ASP A 96 -4.61 -7.18 -15.55
C ASP A 96 -3.52 -7.04 -16.64
N ASP A 97 -3.91 -6.63 -17.85
CA ASP A 97 -3.06 -6.33 -19.00
C ASP A 97 -2.67 -4.84 -19.12
N THR A 98 -3.11 -4.00 -18.18
CA THR A 98 -3.02 -2.55 -18.27
C THR A 98 -2.05 -1.95 -17.24
N LEU A 99 -1.25 -0.98 -17.68
CA LEU A 99 -0.41 -0.15 -16.81
C LEU A 99 -1.06 1.24 -16.65
N TYR A 100 -1.55 1.52 -15.45
CA TYR A 100 -2.12 2.81 -15.08
C TYR A 100 -1.03 3.73 -14.52
N CYS A 101 -1.17 5.02 -14.78
CA CYS A 101 -0.26 6.06 -14.30
C CYS A 101 -1.04 7.24 -13.74
N PHE A 102 -0.69 7.68 -12.54
CA PHE A 102 -1.32 8.81 -11.86
C PHE A 102 -0.26 9.84 -11.47
N ASP A 103 -0.55 11.13 -11.67
CA ASP A 103 0.26 12.20 -11.09
C ASP A 103 -0.03 12.28 -9.58
N VAL A 104 1.01 12.18 -8.77
CA VAL A 104 0.95 12.19 -7.31
C VAL A 104 1.89 13.23 -6.71
N LYS A 105 2.42 14.17 -7.51
CA LYS A 105 3.19 15.30 -6.97
C LYS A 105 2.28 16.16 -6.08
N ALA A 106 2.77 16.50 -4.89
CA ALA A 106 2.14 17.52 -4.07
C ALA A 106 2.07 18.84 -4.85
N LYS A 107 0.94 19.54 -4.73
CA LYS A 107 0.75 20.89 -5.28
C LYS A 107 1.15 21.93 -4.26
#